data_AF-A0A8T3NDX9-F1
#
_entry.id   AF-A0A8T3NDX9-F1
#
_cell.length_a   1.000
_cell.length_b   1.000
_cell.length_c   1.000
_cell.angle_alpha   90.00
_cell.angle_beta   90.00
_cell.angle_gamma   90.00
#
_symmetry.space_group_name_H-M   'P 1'
#
loop_
_entity.id
_entity.type
_entity.pdbx_description
1 polymer ?
#
loop_
_entity_poly.entity_id
_entity_poly.type
_entity_poly.pdbx_seq_one_letter_code
_entity_poly.pdbx_strand_id
1 'polypeptide(L)'
;MLGTKGRAICIGLGLVLLLVAILLPTGWYEELPRSRDNLVEPPIKGVTLVRVGCALEGIFLLFVALRGGIRVQLGKDERLSLAGQEAAGSGDLRHPLIWVLVATALAAVLRVYHLGADLWLDEITTVLAYRDVSAFHVLTAYTSSNNHLLNTLLIKLMVGLAGPAEWAVRLPAVVFGIACIPALYGLSRLALGRRESVLVAFLLAVSYHHVFFSQNARGYSGLLLWSMLGTTCFLRGLSGGGVRDWALYVLSMFLSVATVLYGMFIVAGHVMLIPVVCWMLRRQGRSCLPFLRTVTAVFGVLGLILFHLYASVIPQVYVYLGGVYRTEAAGYEIFSGEFFAELVRGLSAGFGGVAALGATAAMAIVGPGFVAFFRRHTVYCLTLIAPLLATFTFLAAFNLRV
;
A
#
# COMPACT_ATOMS: atom_id res chain seq x y z
N MET A 1 -13.28 -15.72 -25.00
CA MET A 1 -14.60 -15.13 -25.30
C MET A 1 -15.53 -15.50 -24.17
N LEU A 2 -16.37 -14.57 -23.72
CA LEU A 2 -17.44 -14.87 -22.77
C LEU A 2 -18.44 -15.80 -23.45
N GLY A 3 -18.72 -16.94 -22.81
CA GLY A 3 -19.87 -17.77 -23.18
C GLY A 3 -21.19 -17.03 -22.92
N THR A 4 -22.31 -17.59 -23.40
CA THR A 4 -23.66 -17.02 -23.23
C THR A 4 -23.97 -16.67 -21.78
N LYS A 5 -23.63 -17.54 -20.83
CA LYS A 5 -23.76 -17.28 -19.38
C LYS A 5 -22.95 -16.07 -18.91
N GLY A 6 -21.71 -15.93 -19.36
CA GLY A 6 -20.85 -14.81 -18.99
C GLY A 6 -21.38 -13.46 -19.51
N ARG A 7 -21.94 -13.45 -20.72
CA ARG A 7 -22.58 -12.24 -21.28
C ARG A 7 -23.83 -11.85 -20.48
N ALA A 8 -24.68 -12.81 -20.13
CA ALA A 8 -25.87 -12.56 -19.33
C ALA A 8 -25.53 -11.97 -17.95
N ILE A 9 -24.48 -12.48 -17.31
CA ILE A 9 -24.00 -11.94 -16.02
C ILE A 9 -23.54 -10.49 -16.17
N CYS A 10 -22.70 -10.18 -17.17
CA CYS A 10 -22.25 -8.80 -17.40
C CYS A 10 -23.41 -7.84 -17.68
N ILE A 11 -24.42 -8.28 -18.45
CA ILE A 11 -25.62 -7.47 -18.70
C ILE A 11 -26.40 -7.23 -17.41
N GLY A 12 -26.69 -8.29 -16.65
CA GLY A 12 -27.44 -8.19 -15.40
C GLY A 12 -26.77 -7.27 -14.39
N LEU A 13 -25.47 -7.47 -14.14
CA LEU A 13 -24.68 -6.61 -13.25
C LEU A 13 -24.61 -5.17 -13.77
N GLY A 14 -24.42 -4.99 -15.07
CA GLY A 14 -24.35 -3.65 -15.67
C GLY A 14 -25.65 -2.86 -15.50
N LEU A 15 -26.79 -3.50 -15.70
CA LEU A 15 -28.11 -2.89 -15.48
C LEU A 15 -28.36 -2.58 -14.00
N VAL A 16 -27.97 -3.47 -13.09
CA VAL A 16 -28.09 -3.24 -11.63
C VAL A 16 -27.28 -2.02 -11.21
N LEU A 17 -26.03 -1.89 -11.68
CA LEU A 17 -25.18 -0.74 -11.35
C LEU A 17 -25.75 0.58 -11.91
N LEU A 18 -26.34 0.55 -13.11
CA LEU A 18 -27.05 1.72 -13.65
C LEU A 18 -28.28 2.09 -12.82
N LEU A 19 -29.06 1.11 -12.37
CA LEU A 19 -30.18 1.35 -11.48
C LEU A 19 -29.71 1.95 -10.15
N VAL A 20 -28.64 1.42 -9.55
CA VAL A 20 -28.03 2.00 -8.35
C VAL A 20 -27.59 3.43 -8.61
N ALA A 21 -26.92 3.71 -9.72
CA ALA A 21 -26.47 5.07 -10.05
C ALA A 21 -27.61 6.10 -10.11
N ILE A 22 -28.79 5.69 -10.58
CA ILE A 22 -29.97 6.56 -10.72
C ILE A 22 -30.74 6.66 -9.39
N LEU A 23 -30.93 5.52 -8.71
CA LEU A 23 -31.87 5.39 -7.60
C LEU A 23 -31.23 5.53 -6.22
N LEU A 24 -29.89 5.47 -6.09
CA LEU A 24 -29.20 5.55 -4.80
C LEU A 24 -29.56 6.86 -4.10
N PRO A 25 -30.29 6.88 -2.97
CA PRO A 25 -30.69 8.11 -2.30
C PRO A 25 -29.47 8.91 -1.83
N THR A 26 -29.60 10.24 -1.70
CA THR A 26 -28.50 11.12 -1.25
C THR A 26 -28.59 11.50 0.23
N GLY A 27 -29.77 11.35 0.86
CA GLY A 27 -30.02 11.81 2.23
C GLY A 27 -29.04 11.23 3.26
N TRP A 28 -28.70 9.95 3.15
CA TRP A 28 -27.73 9.31 4.05
C TRP A 28 -26.36 10.00 4.08
N TYR A 29 -25.95 10.62 2.96
CA TYR A 29 -24.67 11.33 2.86
C TYR A 29 -24.74 12.73 3.48
N GLU A 30 -25.91 13.36 3.42
CA GLU A 30 -26.16 14.69 4.00
C GLU A 30 -26.26 14.63 5.52
N GLU A 31 -26.68 13.49 6.06
CA GLU A 31 -26.72 13.19 7.49
C GLU A 31 -25.34 12.81 8.07
N LEU A 32 -24.32 12.62 7.22
CA LEU A 32 -22.98 12.28 7.71
C LEU A 32 -22.38 13.46 8.51
N PRO A 33 -21.71 13.17 9.65
CA PRO A 33 -21.05 14.20 10.42
C PRO A 33 -20.01 14.97 9.61
N ARG A 34 -20.04 16.30 9.72
CA ARG A 34 -19.08 17.20 9.08
C ARG A 34 -17.75 17.16 9.83
N SER A 35 -16.65 17.54 9.16
CA SER A 35 -15.33 17.59 9.80
C SER A 35 -15.35 18.49 11.03
N ARG A 36 -14.60 18.14 12.07
CA ARG A 36 -14.50 18.95 13.30
C ARG A 36 -13.80 20.30 13.08
N ASP A 37 -13.05 20.44 11.99
CA ASP A 37 -12.17 21.58 11.73
C ASP A 37 -12.85 22.75 11.00
N ASN A 38 -14.19 22.82 10.99
CA ASN A 38 -14.96 23.85 10.26
C ASN A 38 -14.54 24.02 8.79
N LEU A 39 -14.11 22.93 8.15
CA LEU A 39 -13.68 22.95 6.76
C LEU A 39 -14.86 23.28 5.83
N VAL A 40 -14.54 23.94 4.71
CA VAL A 40 -15.51 24.29 3.67
C VAL A 40 -16.16 23.02 3.10
N GLU A 41 -17.42 23.10 2.71
CA GLU A 41 -18.06 21.96 2.04
C GLU A 41 -17.35 21.61 0.73
N PRO A 42 -17.17 20.31 0.42
CA PRO A 42 -16.52 19.91 -0.81
C PRO A 42 -17.34 20.34 -2.04
N PRO A 43 -16.68 20.73 -3.15
CA PRO A 43 -17.36 21.22 -4.34
C PRO A 43 -18.23 20.16 -5.02
N ILE A 44 -17.94 18.88 -4.77
CA ILE A 44 -18.71 17.74 -5.24
C ILE A 44 -18.99 16.84 -4.04
N LYS A 45 -20.25 16.44 -3.84
CA LYS A 45 -20.62 15.48 -2.80
C LYS A 45 -20.09 14.08 -3.16
N GLY A 46 -19.56 13.36 -2.18
CA GLY A 46 -19.06 12.00 -2.39
C GLY A 46 -20.10 11.03 -2.94
N VAL A 47 -21.36 11.14 -2.51
CA VAL A 47 -22.47 10.34 -3.09
C VAL A 47 -22.65 10.55 -4.59
N THR A 48 -22.35 11.73 -5.11
CA THR A 48 -22.37 12.00 -6.56
C THR A 48 -21.29 11.18 -7.26
N LEU A 49 -20.08 11.09 -6.67
CA LEU A 49 -19.00 10.26 -7.22
C LEU A 49 -19.35 8.76 -7.16
N VAL A 50 -20.02 8.31 -6.10
CA VAL A 50 -20.52 6.92 -6.01
C VAL A 50 -21.49 6.61 -7.16
N ARG A 51 -22.48 7.49 -7.39
CA ARG A 51 -23.44 7.33 -8.51
C ARG A 51 -22.74 7.31 -9.86
N VAL A 52 -21.80 8.23 -10.10
CA VAL A 52 -21.03 8.30 -11.36
C VAL A 52 -20.19 7.03 -11.55
N GLY A 53 -19.54 6.53 -10.48
CA GLY A 53 -18.80 5.27 -10.51
C GLY A 53 -19.65 4.10 -10.95
N CYS A 54 -20.80 3.90 -10.30
CA CYS A 54 -21.75 2.85 -10.64
C CYS A 54 -22.26 3.00 -12.09
N ALA A 55 -22.53 4.21 -12.56
CA ALA A 55 -22.98 4.43 -13.94
C ALA A 55 -21.90 4.03 -14.96
N LEU A 56 -20.66 4.50 -14.76
CA LEU A 56 -19.55 4.21 -15.67
C LEU A 56 -19.21 2.72 -15.70
N GLU A 57 -19.20 2.07 -14.54
CA GLU A 57 -18.98 0.62 -14.46
C GLU A 57 -20.13 -0.16 -15.11
N GLY A 58 -21.38 0.27 -14.89
CA GLY A 58 -22.55 -0.33 -15.52
C GLY A 58 -22.48 -0.28 -17.05
N ILE A 59 -22.16 0.89 -17.61
CA ILE A 59 -21.93 1.09 -19.06
C ILE A 59 -20.79 0.20 -19.55
N PHE A 60 -19.68 0.12 -18.81
CA PHE A 60 -18.54 -0.68 -19.17
C PHE A 60 -18.87 -2.18 -19.24
N LEU A 61 -19.60 -2.72 -18.26
CA LEU A 61 -20.01 -4.13 -18.26
C LEU A 61 -20.94 -4.46 -19.44
N LEU A 62 -21.86 -3.56 -19.78
CA LEU A 62 -22.70 -3.70 -20.97
C LEU A 62 -21.86 -3.71 -22.25
N PHE A 63 -20.88 -2.81 -22.37
CA PHE A 63 -19.95 -2.80 -23.50
C PHE A 63 -19.15 -4.10 -23.62
N VAL A 64 -18.63 -4.63 -22.51
CA VAL A 64 -17.91 -5.91 -22.47
C VAL A 64 -18.80 -7.08 -22.90
N ALA A 65 -20.06 -7.09 -22.47
CA ALA A 65 -21.02 -8.10 -22.87
C ALA A 65 -21.29 -8.08 -24.37
N LEU A 66 -21.46 -6.88 -24.96
CA LEU A 66 -21.66 -6.68 -26.40
C LEU A 66 -20.44 -7.11 -27.22
N ARG A 67 -19.23 -6.88 -26.72
CA ARG A 67 -17.97 -7.27 -27.37
C ARG A 67 -17.60 -8.76 -27.22
N GLY A 68 -18.33 -9.52 -26.41
CA GLY A 68 -18.04 -10.95 -26.18
C GLY A 68 -16.83 -11.20 -25.27
N GLY A 69 -16.49 -10.23 -24.42
CA GLY A 69 -15.41 -10.31 -23.42
C GLY A 69 -14.09 -9.66 -23.84
N ILE A 70 -13.22 -9.41 -22.85
CA ILE A 70 -11.85 -8.94 -23.06
C ILE A 70 -10.91 -10.11 -22.82
N ARG A 71 -9.99 -10.38 -23.76
CA ARG A 71 -8.98 -11.43 -23.61
C ARG A 71 -7.74 -10.81 -22.95
N VAL A 72 -7.49 -11.17 -21.69
CA VAL A 72 -6.31 -10.74 -20.93
C VAL A 72 -5.57 -11.99 -20.49
N GLN A 73 -4.65 -12.48 -21.32
CA GLN A 73 -3.79 -13.60 -20.95
C GLN A 73 -2.42 -13.36 -21.57
N LEU A 74 -1.38 -13.35 -20.73
CA LEU A 74 0.00 -13.26 -21.19
C LEU A 74 0.44 -14.59 -21.80
N GLY A 75 0.92 -14.57 -23.04
CA GLY A 75 1.64 -15.65 -23.69
C GLY A 75 3.01 -15.92 -23.04
N LYS A 76 3.60 -17.08 -23.32
CA LYS A 76 4.93 -17.45 -22.77
C LYS A 76 6.04 -16.49 -23.20
N ASP A 77 5.96 -15.94 -24.42
CA ASP A 77 6.95 -15.03 -25.00
C ASP A 77 6.85 -13.59 -24.47
N GLU A 78 5.79 -13.30 -23.71
CA GLU A 78 5.42 -11.96 -23.23
C GLU A 78 5.90 -11.71 -21.79
N ARG A 79 6.63 -12.67 -21.22
CA ARG A 79 7.14 -12.67 -19.84
C ARG A 79 8.49 -11.96 -19.79
N LEU A 80 8.65 -11.02 -18.85
CA LEU A 80 9.99 -10.48 -18.60
C LEU A 80 10.83 -11.57 -17.95
N SER A 81 12.04 -11.81 -18.45
CA SER A 81 13.03 -12.49 -17.62
C SER A 81 13.53 -11.46 -16.61
N LEU A 82 12.96 -11.41 -15.40
CA LEU A 82 13.67 -10.77 -14.30
C LEU A 82 15.00 -11.51 -14.14
N ALA A 83 16.10 -10.78 -13.97
CA ALA A 83 17.40 -11.37 -13.72
C ALA A 83 17.23 -12.43 -12.63
N GLY A 84 17.50 -13.68 -13.00
CA GLY A 84 17.10 -14.85 -12.24
C GLY A 84 17.65 -14.81 -10.83
N GLN A 85 16.95 -15.49 -9.93
CA GLN A 85 17.52 -15.99 -8.68
C GLN A 85 18.92 -16.51 -8.99
N GLU A 86 19.96 -15.93 -8.41
CA GLU A 86 21.28 -16.55 -8.48
C GLU A 86 21.08 -18.00 -8.02
N ALA A 87 21.39 -18.94 -8.92
CA ALA A 87 21.31 -20.36 -8.62
C ALA A 87 22.08 -20.60 -7.33
N ALA A 88 21.46 -21.33 -6.39
CA ALA A 88 21.98 -21.59 -5.07
C ALA A 88 23.50 -21.86 -5.14
N GLY A 89 24.30 -20.88 -4.73
CA GLY A 89 25.75 -21.05 -4.62
C GLY A 89 26.06 -22.12 -3.58
N SER A 90 27.23 -22.72 -3.68
CA SER A 90 27.72 -23.82 -2.82
C SER A 90 27.73 -23.55 -1.30
N GLY A 91 27.39 -22.34 -0.85
CA GLY A 91 27.23 -21.93 0.55
C GLY A 91 25.77 -21.83 1.04
N ASP A 92 24.82 -22.48 0.36
CA ASP A 92 23.39 -22.34 0.66
C ASP A 92 23.00 -22.90 2.05
N LEU A 93 22.15 -22.17 2.76
CA LEU A 93 21.77 -22.51 4.14
C LEU A 93 20.90 -23.78 4.15
N ARG A 94 21.34 -24.82 4.86
CA ARG A 94 20.54 -26.02 5.09
C ARG A 94 19.38 -25.64 6.02
N HIS A 95 18.14 -25.69 5.51
CA HIS A 95 16.89 -25.33 6.20
C HIS A 95 16.68 -23.82 6.48
N PRO A 96 16.55 -22.97 5.44
CA PRO A 96 16.29 -21.54 5.64
C PRO A 96 14.98 -21.25 6.38
N LEU A 97 13.97 -22.11 6.24
CA LEU A 97 12.65 -21.91 6.85
C LEU A 97 12.71 -21.97 8.38
N ILE A 98 13.58 -22.79 8.95
CA ILE A 98 13.78 -22.84 10.42
C ILE A 98 14.29 -21.49 10.90
N TRP A 99 15.26 -20.90 10.20
CA TRP A 99 15.79 -19.58 10.55
C TRP A 99 14.78 -18.46 10.36
N VAL A 100 13.91 -18.54 9.35
CA VAL A 100 12.78 -17.60 9.20
C VAL A 100 11.80 -17.73 10.37
N LEU A 101 11.49 -18.96 10.81
CA LEU A 101 10.66 -19.18 12.00
C LEU A 101 11.31 -18.61 13.26
N VAL A 102 12.62 -18.81 13.44
CA VAL A 102 13.38 -18.21 14.55
C VAL A 102 13.33 -16.69 14.50
N ALA A 103 13.56 -16.06 13.34
CA ALA A 103 13.45 -14.61 13.18
C ALA A 103 12.02 -14.11 13.45
N THR A 104 11.00 -14.87 13.05
CA THR A 104 9.59 -14.54 13.29
C THR A 104 9.23 -14.67 14.77
N ALA A 105 9.73 -15.69 15.46
CA ALA A 105 9.54 -15.86 16.90
C ALA A 105 10.23 -14.74 17.69
N LEU A 106 11.47 -14.40 17.32
CA LEU A 106 12.17 -13.23 17.87
C LEU A 106 11.36 -11.95 17.66
N ALA A 107 10.86 -11.73 16.43
CA ALA A 107 10.04 -10.58 16.11
C ALA A 107 8.75 -10.51 16.93
N ALA A 108 8.12 -11.66 17.21
CA ALA A 108 6.92 -11.74 18.06
C ALA A 108 7.24 -11.35 19.50
N VAL A 109 8.31 -11.88 20.09
CA VAL A 109 8.74 -11.52 21.45
C VAL A 109 8.97 -10.01 21.55
N LEU A 110 9.72 -9.42 20.62
CA LEU A 110 10.04 -7.99 20.64
C LEU A 110 8.80 -7.09 20.44
N ARG A 111 7.78 -7.55 19.70
CA ARG A 111 6.55 -6.77 19.43
C ARG A 111 5.47 -6.94 20.50
N VAL A 112 5.52 -8.02 21.28
CA VAL A 112 4.60 -8.24 22.40
C VAL A 112 5.16 -7.64 23.70
N TYR A 113 6.49 -7.51 23.82
CA TYR A 113 7.12 -6.84 24.95
C TYR A 113 6.57 -5.41 25.13
N HIS A 114 6.06 -5.11 26.32
CA HIS A 114 5.44 -3.82 26.66
C HIS A 114 4.24 -3.40 25.80
N LEU A 115 3.53 -4.35 25.19
CA LEU A 115 2.37 -4.04 24.34
C LEU A 115 1.23 -3.32 25.09
N GLY A 116 1.13 -3.53 26.41
CA GLY A 116 0.17 -2.87 27.31
C GLY A 116 0.60 -1.50 27.84
N ALA A 117 1.66 -0.89 27.31
CA ALA A 117 2.04 0.47 27.68
C ALA A 117 0.99 1.50 27.22
N ASP A 118 1.00 2.69 27.82
CA ASP A 118 0.06 3.77 27.53
C ASP A 118 -0.06 4.07 26.02
N LEU A 119 -1.27 4.41 25.58
CA LEU A 119 -1.56 4.76 24.19
C LEU A 119 -0.96 6.11 23.80
N TRP A 120 -0.51 6.21 22.56
CA TRP A 120 -0.14 7.48 21.95
C TRP A 120 -1.39 8.34 21.67
N LEU A 121 -1.21 9.66 21.59
CA LEU A 121 -2.31 10.60 21.36
C LEU A 121 -3.13 10.25 20.10
N ASP A 122 -2.45 9.85 19.03
CA ASP A 122 -3.05 9.46 17.76
C ASP A 122 -3.79 8.11 17.82
N GLU A 123 -3.43 7.22 18.75
CA GLU A 123 -4.20 6.00 19.08
C GLU A 123 -5.45 6.33 19.91
N ILE A 124 -5.29 7.16 20.95
CA ILE A 124 -6.38 7.61 21.83
C ILE A 124 -7.46 8.32 20.99
N THR A 125 -7.05 9.24 20.13
CA THR A 125 -7.98 9.98 19.26
C THR A 125 -8.71 9.07 18.29
N THR A 126 -8.06 8.06 17.70
CA THR A 126 -8.74 7.06 16.86
C THR A 126 -9.77 6.27 17.68
N VAL A 127 -9.41 5.79 18.88
CA VAL A 127 -10.35 5.05 19.74
C VAL A 127 -11.54 5.94 20.10
N LEU A 128 -11.33 7.12 20.67
CA LEU A 128 -12.40 8.00 21.11
C LEU A 128 -13.28 8.51 19.96
N ALA A 129 -12.72 8.74 18.77
CA ALA A 129 -13.48 9.24 17.63
C ALA A 129 -14.32 8.15 16.95
N TYR A 130 -13.86 6.88 16.95
CA TYR A 130 -14.46 5.84 16.11
C TYR A 130 -15.05 4.64 16.89
N ARG A 131 -14.84 4.55 18.21
CA ARG A 131 -15.37 3.44 19.04
C ARG A 131 -16.90 3.29 18.94
N ASP A 132 -17.64 4.40 18.99
CA ASP A 132 -19.09 4.39 19.13
C ASP A 132 -19.83 4.70 17.81
N VAL A 133 -19.10 5.08 16.75
CA VAL A 133 -19.71 5.33 15.43
C VAL A 133 -19.89 4.04 14.63
N SER A 134 -20.83 4.00 13.69
CA SER A 134 -21.06 2.81 12.87
C SER A 134 -19.89 2.53 11.91
N ALA A 135 -19.70 1.27 11.53
CA ALA A 135 -18.73 0.89 10.49
C ALA A 135 -19.02 1.60 9.15
N PHE A 136 -20.30 1.86 8.87
CA PHE A 136 -20.72 2.64 7.72
C PHE A 136 -20.17 4.07 7.78
N HIS A 137 -20.25 4.74 8.93
CA HIS A 137 -19.65 6.07 9.12
C HIS A 137 -18.13 6.01 8.89
N VAL A 138 -17.42 5.04 9.48
CA VAL A 138 -15.97 4.87 9.25
C VAL A 138 -15.63 4.82 7.75
N LEU A 139 -16.42 4.11 6.95
CA LEU A 139 -16.19 3.94 5.51
C LEU A 139 -16.63 5.13 4.66
N THR A 140 -17.58 5.92 5.13
CA THR A 140 -18.27 6.92 4.28
C THR A 140 -17.99 8.37 4.63
N ALA A 141 -17.43 8.66 5.81
CA ALA A 141 -16.99 10.00 6.17
C ALA A 141 -15.51 10.05 6.56
N TYR A 142 -14.88 11.16 6.21
CA TYR A 142 -13.52 11.51 6.51
C TYR A 142 -13.50 12.82 7.28
N THR A 143 -13.64 12.69 8.60
CA THR A 143 -13.73 13.80 9.54
C THR A 143 -12.40 14.16 10.20
N SER A 144 -11.38 13.29 10.05
CA SER A 144 -10.05 13.43 10.62
C SER A 144 -9.03 12.61 9.81
N SER A 145 -7.77 13.07 9.76
CA SER A 145 -6.65 12.30 9.23
C SER A 145 -6.33 11.02 10.01
N ASN A 146 -6.89 10.88 11.21
CA ASN A 146 -6.79 9.67 12.02
C ASN A 146 -7.76 8.56 11.58
N ASN A 147 -8.59 8.79 10.54
CA ASN A 147 -9.38 7.72 9.94
C ASN A 147 -8.59 6.96 8.87
N HIS A 148 -8.07 5.80 9.25
CA HIS A 148 -7.40 4.85 8.39
C HIS A 148 -8.35 3.67 8.15
N LEU A 149 -9.23 3.74 7.14
CA LEU A 149 -10.44 2.92 7.00
C LEU A 149 -10.36 1.49 7.58
N LEU A 150 -9.52 0.62 7.01
CA LEU A 150 -9.38 -0.76 7.46
C LEU A 150 -8.72 -0.86 8.85
N ASN A 151 -7.71 -0.04 9.13
CA ASN A 151 -7.08 -0.01 10.47
C ASN A 151 -8.08 0.41 11.55
N THR A 152 -8.86 1.47 11.31
CA THR A 152 -9.93 1.95 12.20
C THR A 152 -10.98 0.85 12.42
N LEU A 153 -11.40 0.15 11.37
CA LEU A 153 -12.34 -0.97 11.50
C LEU A 153 -11.78 -2.14 12.30
N LEU A 154 -10.50 -2.48 12.12
CA LEU A 154 -9.83 -3.54 12.89
C LEU A 154 -9.69 -3.16 14.36
N ILE A 155 -9.33 -1.90 14.66
CA ILE A 155 -9.29 -1.39 16.03
C ILE A 155 -10.69 -1.44 16.64
N LYS A 156 -11.70 -0.94 15.94
CA LYS A 156 -13.10 -0.99 16.40
C LYS A 156 -13.55 -2.41 16.70
N LEU A 157 -13.22 -3.37 15.83
CA LEU A 157 -13.49 -4.79 16.05
C LEU A 157 -12.82 -5.28 17.34
N MET A 158 -11.53 -5.00 17.52
CA MET A 158 -10.80 -5.42 18.71
C MET A 158 -11.33 -4.79 20.00
N VAL A 159 -11.66 -3.49 19.96
CA VAL A 159 -12.28 -2.79 21.08
C VAL A 159 -13.65 -3.36 21.42
N GLY A 160 -14.44 -3.76 20.41
CA GLY A 160 -15.73 -4.42 20.61
C GLY A 160 -15.62 -5.82 21.23
N LEU A 161 -14.54 -6.56 20.94
CA LEU A 161 -14.33 -7.92 21.43
C LEU A 161 -13.64 -7.99 22.80
N ALA A 162 -12.67 -7.12 23.05
CA ALA A 162 -11.78 -7.19 24.21
C ALA A 162 -11.78 -5.91 25.07
N GLY A 163 -12.61 -4.92 24.73
CA GLY A 163 -12.61 -3.61 25.36
C GLY A 163 -11.47 -2.71 24.86
N PRO A 164 -11.42 -1.44 25.31
CA PRO A 164 -10.42 -0.45 24.87
C PRO A 164 -9.04 -0.66 25.51
N ALA A 165 -8.66 -1.91 25.82
CA ALA A 165 -7.34 -2.23 26.38
C ALA A 165 -6.24 -1.94 25.34
N GLU A 166 -5.09 -1.46 25.82
CA GLU A 166 -3.96 -1.00 25.02
C GLU A 166 -3.47 -2.11 24.07
N TRP A 167 -3.35 -3.33 24.61
CA TRP A 167 -2.93 -4.48 23.83
C TRP A 167 -3.94 -4.87 22.75
N ALA A 168 -5.24 -4.70 23.01
CA ALA A 168 -6.30 -5.05 22.07
C ALA A 168 -6.30 -4.07 20.88
N VAL A 169 -6.14 -2.78 21.17
CA VAL A 169 -6.03 -1.71 20.16
C VAL A 169 -4.82 -1.94 19.25
N ARG A 170 -3.69 -2.39 19.81
CA ARG A 170 -2.44 -2.62 19.06
C ARG A 170 -2.30 -4.00 18.42
N LEU A 171 -3.15 -4.97 18.80
CA LEU A 171 -3.04 -6.35 18.32
C LEU A 171 -2.99 -6.48 16.79
N PRO A 172 -3.84 -5.77 16.00
CA PRO A 172 -3.76 -5.86 14.55
C PRO A 172 -2.40 -5.42 14.00
N ALA A 173 -1.85 -4.32 14.54
CA ALA A 173 -0.55 -3.81 14.14
C ALA A 173 0.59 -4.79 14.47
N VAL A 174 0.52 -5.46 15.62
CA VAL A 174 1.50 -6.47 16.04
C VAL A 174 1.46 -7.67 15.11
N VAL A 175 0.27 -8.19 14.81
CA VAL A 175 0.09 -9.34 13.92
C VAL A 175 0.66 -9.03 12.53
N PHE A 176 0.35 -7.86 11.97
CA PHE A 176 0.92 -7.46 10.69
C PHE A 176 2.44 -7.29 10.75
N GLY A 177 2.95 -6.68 11.82
CA GLY A 177 4.39 -6.51 12.03
C GLY A 177 5.17 -7.81 12.12
N ILE A 178 4.60 -8.84 12.75
CA ILE A 178 5.18 -10.20 12.79
C ILE A 178 5.12 -10.84 11.40
N ALA A 179 3.99 -10.71 10.70
CA ALA A 179 3.80 -11.25 9.35
C ALA A 179 4.71 -10.61 8.30
N CYS A 180 5.18 -9.37 8.52
CA CYS A 180 6.18 -8.72 7.65
C CYS A 180 7.50 -9.52 7.57
N ILE A 181 7.87 -10.30 8.60
CA ILE A 181 9.13 -11.04 8.62
C ILE A 181 9.18 -12.13 7.53
N PRO A 182 8.25 -13.11 7.48
CA PRO A 182 8.22 -14.07 6.39
C PRO A 182 7.87 -13.42 5.03
N ALA A 183 7.09 -12.33 5.02
CA ALA A 183 6.78 -11.61 3.79
C ALA A 183 8.04 -10.98 3.15
N LEU A 184 8.90 -10.32 3.95
CA LEU A 184 10.15 -9.75 3.47
C LEU A 184 11.16 -10.83 3.06
N TYR A 185 11.20 -11.95 3.77
CA TYR A 185 11.95 -13.12 3.30
C TYR A 185 11.49 -13.54 1.90
N GLY A 186 10.17 -13.68 1.69
CA GLY A 186 9.60 -14.03 0.38
C GLY A 186 9.91 -13.02 -0.73
N LEU A 187 9.83 -11.72 -0.43
CA LEU A 187 10.14 -10.65 -1.37
C LEU A 187 11.64 -10.63 -1.72
N SER A 188 12.51 -10.68 -0.71
CA SER A 188 13.97 -10.63 -0.91
C SER A 188 14.49 -11.84 -1.69
N ARG A 189 13.85 -13.01 -1.58
CA ARG A 189 14.17 -14.22 -2.37
C ARG A 189 13.95 -14.08 -3.88
N LEU A 190 13.33 -12.98 -4.33
CA LEU A 190 13.26 -12.64 -5.76
C LEU A 190 14.56 -12.06 -6.30
N ALA A 191 15.45 -11.55 -5.44
CA ALA A 191 16.71 -10.92 -5.84
C ALA A 191 17.95 -11.47 -5.10
N LEU A 192 17.77 -12.13 -3.96
CA LEU A 192 18.85 -12.57 -3.08
C LEU A 192 18.86 -14.09 -2.86
N GLY A 193 20.03 -14.61 -2.49
CA GLY A 193 20.25 -15.98 -2.00
C GLY A 193 19.53 -16.28 -0.67
N ARG A 194 19.46 -17.55 -0.25
CA ARG A 194 18.62 -17.92 0.91
C ARG A 194 19.21 -17.36 2.20
N ARG A 195 20.54 -17.40 2.30
CA ARG A 195 21.29 -16.87 3.43
C ARG A 195 21.05 -15.37 3.60
N GLU A 196 21.20 -14.61 2.52
CA GLU A 196 21.03 -13.16 2.49
C GLU A 196 19.59 -12.78 2.82
N SER A 197 18.60 -13.51 2.28
CA SER A 197 17.19 -13.32 2.61
C SER A 197 16.87 -13.61 4.08
N VAL A 198 17.48 -14.63 4.69
CA VAL A 198 17.36 -14.90 6.13
C VAL A 198 17.96 -13.74 6.94
N LEU A 199 19.14 -13.24 6.55
CA LEU A 199 19.77 -12.09 7.20
C LEU A 199 18.87 -10.85 7.12
N VAL A 200 18.26 -10.58 5.97
CA VAL A 200 17.30 -9.48 5.79
C VAL A 200 16.08 -9.65 6.74
N ALA A 201 15.57 -10.86 6.90
CA ALA A 201 14.47 -11.13 7.84
C ALA A 201 14.88 -10.87 9.30
N PHE A 202 16.09 -11.26 9.71
CA PHE A 202 16.62 -10.93 11.04
C PHE A 202 16.81 -9.44 11.25
N LEU A 203 17.35 -8.72 10.25
CA LEU A 203 17.49 -7.27 10.31
C LEU A 203 16.13 -6.57 10.51
N LEU A 204 15.09 -7.03 9.83
CA LEU A 204 13.73 -6.50 10.03
C LEU A 204 13.13 -6.90 11.39
N ALA A 205 13.44 -8.10 11.89
CA ALA A 205 12.94 -8.60 13.18
C ALA A 205 13.39 -7.70 14.33
N VAL A 206 14.66 -7.26 14.31
CA VAL A 206 15.29 -6.43 15.35
C VAL A 206 15.32 -4.93 15.03
N SER A 207 14.81 -4.52 13.87
CA SER A 207 14.76 -3.10 13.48
C SER A 207 13.88 -2.31 14.45
N TYR A 208 14.49 -1.34 15.14
CA TYR A 208 13.79 -0.46 16.10
C TYR A 208 12.56 0.19 15.48
N HIS A 209 12.69 0.86 14.32
CA HIS A 209 11.56 1.52 13.66
C HIS A 209 10.44 0.54 13.33
N HIS A 210 10.79 -0.66 12.86
CA HIS A 210 9.77 -1.64 12.52
C HIS A 210 9.10 -2.21 13.77
N VAL A 211 9.82 -2.44 14.87
CA VAL A 211 9.23 -2.84 16.16
C VAL A 211 8.29 -1.74 16.67
N PHE A 212 8.77 -0.49 16.72
CA PHE A 212 8.00 0.67 17.15
C PHE A 212 6.69 0.81 16.37
N PHE A 213 6.74 0.83 15.03
CA PHE A 213 5.53 0.95 14.21
C PHE A 213 4.66 -0.31 14.21
N SER A 214 5.20 -1.48 14.59
CA SER A 214 4.39 -2.69 14.81
C SER A 214 3.60 -2.63 16.13
N GLN A 215 4.00 -1.76 17.06
CA GLN A 215 3.34 -1.56 18.35
C GLN A 215 2.46 -0.30 18.37
N ASN A 216 2.33 0.41 17.25
CA ASN A 216 1.44 1.57 17.13
C ASN A 216 0.20 1.19 16.30
N ALA A 217 -0.99 1.45 16.82
CA ALA A 217 -2.28 1.16 16.19
C ALA A 217 -2.63 2.15 15.06
N ARG A 218 -1.68 2.40 14.16
CA ARG A 218 -1.75 3.43 13.10
C ARG A 218 -1.75 2.84 11.69
N GLY A 219 -1.76 1.51 11.57
CA GLY A 219 -1.85 0.81 10.29
C GLY A 219 -0.53 0.72 9.50
N TYR A 220 0.56 1.30 9.97
CA TYR A 220 1.85 1.31 9.25
C TYR A 220 2.43 -0.09 9.00
N SER A 221 2.34 -1.00 9.97
CA SER A 221 2.80 -2.38 9.78
C SER A 221 1.92 -3.15 8.79
N GLY A 222 0.61 -2.89 8.77
CA GLY A 222 -0.31 -3.42 7.76
C GLY A 222 0.01 -2.89 6.37
N LEU A 223 0.19 -1.57 6.23
CA LEU A 223 0.66 -0.92 5.00
C LEU A 223 1.93 -1.60 4.47
N LEU A 224 2.91 -1.82 5.34
CA LEU A 224 4.18 -2.45 4.96
C LEU A 224 4.00 -3.91 4.51
N LEU A 225 3.26 -4.71 5.28
CA LEU A 225 2.97 -6.12 4.96
C LEU A 225 2.31 -6.25 3.59
N TRP A 226 1.21 -5.54 3.39
CA TRP A 226 0.44 -5.61 2.15
C TRP A 226 1.24 -5.08 0.96
N SER A 227 2.09 -4.07 1.17
CA SER A 227 3.00 -3.58 0.14
C SER A 227 4.07 -4.62 -0.23
N MET A 228 4.67 -5.32 0.74
CA MET A 228 5.63 -6.40 0.45
C MET A 228 5.00 -7.55 -0.32
N LEU A 229 3.80 -7.99 0.07
CA LEU A 229 3.06 -9.04 -0.62
C LEU A 229 2.63 -8.59 -2.02
N GLY A 230 2.14 -7.37 -2.15
CA GLY A 230 1.79 -6.73 -3.41
C GLY A 230 2.99 -6.66 -4.35
N THR A 231 4.11 -6.07 -3.92
CA THR A 231 5.34 -5.97 -4.72
C THR A 231 5.88 -7.35 -5.11
N THR A 232 5.80 -8.35 -4.22
CA THR A 232 6.16 -9.74 -4.56
C THR A 232 5.31 -10.27 -5.71
N CYS A 233 3.99 -10.10 -5.62
CA CYS A 233 3.06 -10.56 -6.65
C CYS A 233 3.20 -9.76 -7.96
N PHE A 234 3.46 -8.45 -7.88
CA PHE A 234 3.75 -7.60 -9.03
C PHE A 234 4.98 -8.11 -9.79
N LEU A 235 6.10 -8.29 -9.10
CA LEU A 235 7.35 -8.78 -9.69
C LEU A 235 7.21 -10.21 -10.27
N ARG A 236 6.47 -11.09 -9.58
CA ARG A 236 6.13 -12.42 -10.12
C ARG A 236 5.27 -12.32 -11.38
N GLY A 237 4.25 -11.45 -11.37
CA GLY A 237 3.40 -11.16 -12.52
C GLY A 237 4.21 -10.67 -13.73
N LEU A 238 5.18 -9.78 -13.51
CA LEU A 238 6.13 -9.34 -14.55
C LEU A 238 7.00 -10.49 -15.08
N SER A 239 7.35 -11.45 -14.21
CA SER A 239 8.22 -12.60 -14.54
C SER A 239 7.49 -13.77 -15.19
N GLY A 240 6.22 -13.61 -15.55
CA GLY A 240 5.39 -14.68 -16.10
C GLY A 240 4.53 -15.44 -15.10
N GLY A 241 4.25 -14.81 -13.96
CA GLY A 241 3.19 -15.19 -13.04
C GLY A 241 1.82 -15.23 -13.72
N GLY A 242 0.91 -15.99 -13.12
CA GLY A 242 -0.42 -16.25 -13.66
C GLY A 242 -1.47 -15.25 -13.17
N VAL A 243 -2.73 -15.54 -13.48
CA VAL A 243 -3.89 -14.77 -12.95
C VAL A 243 -3.88 -14.74 -11.43
N ARG A 244 -3.39 -15.80 -10.77
CA ARG A 244 -3.25 -15.85 -9.31
C ARG A 244 -2.37 -14.73 -8.77
N ASP A 245 -1.20 -14.50 -9.36
CA ASP A 245 -0.28 -13.45 -8.89
C ASP A 245 -0.91 -12.06 -9.06
N TRP A 246 -1.58 -11.82 -10.19
CA TRP A 246 -2.29 -10.56 -10.42
C TRP A 246 -3.50 -10.37 -9.49
N ALA A 247 -4.27 -11.42 -9.20
CA ALA A 247 -5.38 -11.35 -8.26
C ALA A 247 -4.89 -11.06 -6.83
N LEU A 248 -3.81 -11.73 -6.40
CA LEU A 248 -3.18 -11.47 -5.11
C LEU A 248 -2.54 -10.08 -5.06
N TYR A 249 -2.01 -9.58 -6.17
CA TYR A 249 -1.54 -8.19 -6.28
C TYR A 249 -2.68 -7.21 -6.04
N VAL A 250 -3.81 -7.35 -6.75
CA VAL A 250 -4.98 -6.48 -6.59
C VAL A 250 -5.48 -6.51 -5.15
N LEU A 251 -5.62 -7.70 -4.57
CA LEU A 251 -6.05 -7.85 -3.17
C LEU A 251 -5.07 -7.18 -2.21
N SER A 252 -3.77 -7.43 -2.36
CA SER A 252 -2.75 -6.86 -1.47
C SER A 252 -2.70 -5.34 -1.59
N MET A 253 -2.72 -4.78 -2.80
CA MET A 253 -2.71 -3.34 -2.97
C MET A 253 -4.02 -2.67 -2.52
N PHE A 254 -5.16 -3.33 -2.70
CA PHE A 254 -6.43 -2.88 -2.13
C PHE A 254 -6.34 -2.79 -0.59
N LEU A 255 -5.87 -3.86 0.06
CA LEU A 255 -5.72 -3.89 1.52
C LEU A 255 -4.66 -2.89 2.02
N SER A 256 -3.59 -2.68 1.26
CA SER A 256 -2.55 -1.68 1.55
C SER A 256 -3.16 -0.27 1.62
N VAL A 257 -3.86 0.15 0.55
CA VAL A 257 -4.51 1.47 0.48
C VAL A 257 -5.64 1.59 1.51
N ALA A 258 -6.46 0.54 1.68
CA ALA A 258 -7.54 0.52 2.66
C ALA A 258 -7.02 0.62 4.09
N THR A 259 -5.83 0.05 4.39
CA THR A 259 -5.18 0.17 5.70
C THR A 259 -4.74 1.60 5.93
N VAL A 260 -3.98 2.19 5.00
CA VAL A 260 -3.55 3.58 5.06
C VAL A 260 -3.53 4.13 3.64
N LEU A 261 -4.15 5.29 3.42
CA LEU A 261 -4.30 5.90 2.09
C LEU A 261 -2.96 6.04 1.35
N TYR A 262 -1.84 6.22 2.09
CA TYR A 262 -0.48 6.27 1.56
C TYR A 262 -0.05 5.04 0.73
N GLY A 263 -0.73 3.90 0.87
CA GLY A 263 -0.56 2.75 -0.03
C GLY A 263 -0.75 3.11 -1.52
N MET A 264 -1.46 4.21 -1.83
CA MET A 264 -1.64 4.71 -3.18
C MET A 264 -0.30 5.09 -3.85
N PHE A 265 0.69 5.54 -3.07
CA PHE A 265 2.00 5.89 -3.61
C PHE A 265 2.81 4.66 -4.01
N ILE A 266 2.59 3.52 -3.35
CA ILE A 266 3.15 2.24 -3.78
C ILE A 266 2.54 1.82 -5.11
N VAL A 267 1.21 1.95 -5.27
CA VAL A 267 0.52 1.70 -6.54
C VAL A 267 1.05 2.61 -7.64
N ALA A 268 1.16 3.92 -7.37
CA ALA A 268 1.71 4.90 -8.30
C ALA A 268 3.15 4.56 -8.71
N GLY A 269 3.98 4.15 -7.75
CA GLY A 269 5.33 3.66 -8.02
C GLY A 269 5.32 2.46 -8.99
N HIS A 270 4.49 1.45 -8.76
CA HIS A 270 4.36 0.32 -9.69
C HIS A 270 3.87 0.74 -11.09
N VAL A 271 2.98 1.74 -11.19
CA VAL A 271 2.55 2.32 -12.47
C VAL A 271 3.71 3.03 -13.18
N MET A 272 4.54 3.79 -12.46
CA MET A 272 5.72 4.47 -13.02
C MET A 272 6.75 3.50 -13.63
N LEU A 273 6.71 2.21 -13.25
CA LEU A 273 7.57 1.18 -13.84
C LEU A 273 7.06 0.68 -15.21
N ILE A 274 5.80 0.90 -15.57
CA ILE A 274 5.22 0.41 -16.84
C ILE A 274 6.01 0.88 -18.07
N PRO A 275 6.37 2.18 -18.22
CA PRO A 275 7.18 2.63 -19.34
C PRO A 275 8.58 2.01 -19.39
N VAL A 276 9.20 1.80 -18.21
CA VAL A 276 10.53 1.17 -18.09
C VAL A 276 10.48 -0.28 -18.59
N VAL A 277 9.49 -1.05 -18.13
CA VAL A 277 9.29 -2.43 -18.56
C VAL A 277 8.98 -2.51 -20.06
N CYS A 278 8.14 -1.61 -20.58
CA CYS A 278 7.87 -1.50 -22.02
C CYS A 278 9.14 -1.23 -22.83
N TRP A 279 10.01 -0.32 -22.36
CA TRP A 279 11.29 -0.02 -23.00
C TRP A 279 12.23 -1.23 -22.99
N MET A 280 12.32 -1.96 -21.87
CA MET A 280 13.10 -3.20 -21.76
C MET A 280 12.61 -4.27 -22.74
N LEU A 281 11.29 -4.47 -22.84
CA LEU A 281 10.69 -5.42 -23.80
C LEU A 281 11.02 -5.05 -25.24
N ARG A 282 10.89 -3.77 -25.61
CA ARG A 282 11.21 -3.28 -26.95
C ARG A 282 12.69 -3.47 -27.30
N ARG A 283 13.61 -3.25 -26.35
CA ARG A 283 15.04 -3.52 -26.54
C ARG A 283 15.35 -4.99 -26.79
N GLN A 284 14.52 -5.90 -26.30
CA GLN A 284 14.62 -7.34 -26.57
C GLN A 284 13.91 -7.75 -27.86
N GLY A 285 13.43 -6.81 -28.68
CA GLY A 285 12.67 -7.08 -29.90
C GLY A 285 11.24 -7.58 -29.65
N ARG A 286 10.73 -7.47 -28.42
CA ARG A 286 9.40 -7.99 -28.02
C ARG A 286 8.33 -6.90 -28.07
N SER A 287 7.11 -7.30 -28.41
CA SER A 287 5.94 -6.41 -28.37
C SER A 287 5.53 -6.09 -26.92
N CYS A 288 5.27 -4.82 -26.62
CA CYS A 288 4.78 -4.40 -25.30
C CYS A 288 3.25 -4.43 -25.19
N LEU A 289 2.51 -4.64 -26.28
CA LEU A 289 1.05 -4.56 -26.30
C LEU A 289 0.35 -5.56 -25.35
N PRO A 290 0.77 -6.84 -25.26
CA PRO A 290 0.13 -7.79 -24.36
C PRO A 290 0.37 -7.48 -22.88
N PHE A 291 1.59 -7.03 -22.56
CA PHE A 291 1.93 -6.50 -21.25
C PHE A 291 1.02 -5.33 -20.87
N LEU A 292 0.91 -4.33 -21.76
CA LEU A 292 0.04 -3.16 -21.57
C LEU A 292 -1.42 -3.58 -21.33
N ARG A 293 -1.97 -4.49 -22.13
CA ARG A 293 -3.34 -5.00 -21.92
C ARG A 293 -3.52 -5.60 -20.53
N THR A 294 -2.55 -6.36 -20.06
CA THR A 294 -2.59 -7.00 -18.74
C THR A 294 -2.52 -5.98 -17.61
N VAL A 295 -1.54 -5.09 -17.64
CA VAL A 295 -1.42 -4.07 -16.59
C VAL A 295 -2.59 -3.10 -16.62
N THR A 296 -3.08 -2.68 -17.79
CA THR A 296 -4.29 -1.84 -17.89
C THR A 296 -5.49 -2.54 -17.26
N ALA A 297 -5.70 -3.84 -17.49
CA ALA A 297 -6.78 -4.58 -16.84
C ALA A 297 -6.59 -4.65 -15.32
N VAL A 298 -5.39 -4.98 -14.85
CA VAL A 298 -5.07 -5.13 -13.42
C VAL A 298 -5.23 -3.81 -12.67
N PHE A 299 -4.59 -2.74 -13.15
CA PHE A 299 -4.68 -1.41 -12.53
C PHE A 299 -6.06 -0.78 -12.73
N GLY A 300 -6.77 -1.11 -13.82
CA GLY A 300 -8.16 -0.71 -14.01
C GLY A 300 -9.09 -1.33 -12.96
N VAL A 301 -8.98 -2.64 -12.73
CA VAL A 301 -9.76 -3.34 -11.68
C VAL A 301 -9.40 -2.80 -10.30
N LEU A 302 -8.11 -2.67 -9.98
CA LEU A 302 -7.67 -2.11 -8.70
C LEU A 302 -8.19 -0.68 -8.51
N GLY A 303 -8.03 0.17 -9.53
CA GLY A 303 -8.48 1.55 -9.50
C GLY A 303 -10.00 1.67 -9.32
N LEU A 304 -10.77 0.79 -9.96
CA LEU A 304 -12.23 0.74 -9.83
C LEU A 304 -12.68 0.36 -8.40
N ILE A 305 -12.07 -0.67 -7.81
CA ILE A 305 -12.39 -1.10 -6.45
C ILE A 305 -12.00 -0.01 -5.44
N LEU A 306 -10.82 0.59 -5.61
CA LEU A 306 -10.36 1.70 -4.76
C LEU A 306 -11.23 2.94 -4.92
N PHE A 307 -11.65 3.24 -6.15
CA PHE A 307 -12.58 4.33 -6.41
C PHE A 307 -13.87 4.11 -5.63
N HIS A 308 -14.48 2.92 -5.69
CA HIS A 308 -15.70 2.65 -4.93
C HIS A 308 -15.50 2.72 -3.41
N LEU A 309 -14.36 2.25 -2.90
CA LEU A 309 -14.03 2.35 -1.47
C LEU A 309 -13.93 3.81 -1.01
N TYR A 310 -13.36 4.69 -1.85
CA TYR A 310 -13.04 6.06 -1.46
C TYR A 310 -13.96 7.13 -2.09
N ALA A 311 -14.88 6.79 -2.98
CA ALA A 311 -15.69 7.76 -3.74
C ALA A 311 -16.51 8.66 -2.81
N SER A 312 -17.05 8.12 -1.72
CA SER A 312 -17.76 8.89 -0.71
C SER A 312 -16.87 9.87 0.05
N VAL A 313 -15.59 9.53 0.26
CA VAL A 313 -14.69 10.31 1.13
C VAL A 313 -13.69 11.18 0.38
N ILE A 314 -13.35 10.90 -0.89
CA ILE A 314 -12.36 11.64 -1.69
C ILE A 314 -12.61 13.15 -1.67
N PRO A 315 -13.84 13.66 -1.84
CA PRO A 315 -14.05 15.11 -1.79
C PRO A 315 -13.75 15.71 -0.42
N GLN A 316 -14.03 14.98 0.66
CA GLN A 316 -13.71 15.40 2.02
C GLN A 316 -12.20 15.37 2.27
N VAL A 317 -11.51 14.32 1.79
CA VAL A 317 -10.05 14.21 1.82
C VAL A 317 -9.40 15.39 1.07
N TYR A 318 -9.93 15.75 -0.10
CA TYR A 318 -9.42 16.88 -0.89
C TYR A 318 -9.48 18.20 -0.11
N VAL A 319 -10.64 18.51 0.49
CA VAL A 319 -10.79 19.70 1.33
C VAL A 319 -9.87 19.63 2.54
N TYR A 320 -9.78 18.48 3.21
CA TYR A 320 -8.93 18.28 4.39
C TYR A 320 -7.45 18.52 4.07
N LEU A 321 -6.95 17.96 2.97
CA LEU A 321 -5.57 18.17 2.52
C LEU A 321 -5.29 19.65 2.22
N GLY A 322 -6.23 20.34 1.58
CA GLY A 322 -6.09 21.77 1.28
C GLY A 322 -6.19 22.69 2.49
N GLY A 323 -6.99 22.32 3.50
CA GLY A 323 -7.25 23.13 4.69
C GLY A 323 -6.23 22.92 5.82
N VAL A 324 -5.77 21.68 6.02
CA VAL A 324 -4.92 21.31 7.17
C VAL A 324 -3.44 21.29 6.78
N TYR A 325 -3.08 20.55 5.73
CA TYR A 325 -1.68 20.27 5.37
C TYR A 325 -0.98 21.36 4.56
N ARG A 326 -1.66 22.47 4.26
CA ARG A 326 -1.07 23.67 3.65
C ARG A 326 -0.70 24.75 4.66
N THR A 327 -1.01 24.54 5.93
CA THR A 327 -0.73 25.50 7.00
C THR A 327 0.64 25.25 7.61
N GLU A 328 1.26 26.29 8.17
CA GLU A 328 2.57 26.15 8.83
C GLU A 328 2.53 25.21 10.03
N ALA A 329 1.36 25.11 10.68
CA ALA A 329 1.14 24.19 11.79
C ALA A 329 1.29 22.71 11.40
N ALA A 330 1.22 22.38 10.11
CA ALA A 330 1.36 21.01 9.62
C ALA A 330 2.80 20.55 9.45
N GLY A 331 3.78 21.46 9.52
CA GLY A 331 5.20 21.13 9.42
C GLY A 331 5.96 21.98 8.39
N TYR A 332 6.98 21.37 7.80
CA TYR A 332 7.99 22.06 7.00
C TYR A 332 7.70 21.93 5.51
N GLU A 333 8.13 22.91 4.73
CA GLU A 333 8.13 22.79 3.27
C GLU A 333 9.21 21.79 2.83
N ILE A 334 8.89 21.00 1.82
CA ILE A 334 9.83 20.02 1.28
C ILE A 334 10.97 20.75 0.58
N PHE A 335 12.19 20.27 0.79
CA PHE A 335 13.43 20.93 0.35
C PHE A 335 13.74 22.27 1.03
N SER A 336 13.03 22.62 2.11
CA SER A 336 13.44 23.72 2.99
C SER A 336 14.69 23.35 3.80
N GLY A 337 15.39 24.37 4.33
CA GLY A 337 16.52 24.15 5.24
C GLY A 337 16.12 23.34 6.48
N GLU A 338 14.91 23.56 7.00
CA GLU A 338 14.34 22.84 8.16
C GLU A 338 14.09 21.37 7.82
N PHE A 339 13.53 21.08 6.64
CA PHE A 339 13.37 19.69 6.17
C PHE A 339 14.70 18.95 6.12
N PHE A 340 15.76 19.56 5.58
CA PHE A 340 17.07 18.93 5.54
C PHE A 340 17.70 18.79 6.94
N ALA A 341 17.52 19.79 7.81
CA ALA A 341 17.98 19.71 9.19
C ALA A 341 17.30 18.56 9.95
N GLU A 342 15.98 18.39 9.76
CA GLU A 342 15.22 17.32 10.37
C GLU A 342 15.59 15.95 9.79
N LEU A 343 15.83 15.86 8.48
CA LEU A 343 16.33 14.64 7.84
C LEU A 343 17.69 14.21 8.43
N VAL A 344 18.62 15.17 8.60
CA VAL A 344 19.93 14.92 9.22
C VAL A 344 19.75 14.53 10.68
N ARG A 345 18.87 15.19 11.43
CA ARG A 345 18.57 14.87 12.83
C ARG A 345 18.03 13.45 12.96
N GLY A 346 17.07 13.07 12.12
CA GLY A 346 16.49 11.72 12.11
C GLY A 346 17.52 10.64 11.76
N LEU A 347 18.34 10.86 10.72
CA LEU A 347 19.42 9.92 10.34
C LEU A 347 20.48 9.80 11.44
N SER A 348 20.73 10.87 12.20
CA SER A 348 21.75 10.91 13.25
C SER A 348 21.24 10.43 14.61
N ALA A 349 19.92 10.42 14.83
CA ALA A 349 19.29 10.12 16.12
C ALA A 349 19.69 8.75 16.68
N GLY A 350 19.98 7.77 15.82
CA GLY A 350 20.40 6.42 16.23
C GLY A 350 21.89 6.26 16.55
N PHE A 351 22.73 7.25 16.28
CA PHE A 351 24.19 7.09 16.33
C PHE A 351 24.91 7.98 17.38
N GLY A 352 24.19 8.83 18.11
CA GLY A 352 24.74 9.64 19.21
C GLY A 352 25.87 10.60 18.81
N GLY A 353 26.82 10.89 19.72
CA GLY A 353 27.93 11.84 19.48
C GLY A 353 28.97 11.41 18.43
N VAL A 354 28.92 10.16 17.98
CA VAL A 354 29.77 9.58 16.91
C VAL A 354 29.02 9.44 15.58
N ALA A 355 27.82 10.05 15.49
CA ALA A 355 26.88 9.88 14.39
C ALA A 355 27.44 10.15 13.02
N ALA A 356 28.24 11.21 12.87
CA ALA A 356 28.83 11.54 11.59
C ALA A 356 29.75 10.42 11.08
N LEU A 357 30.57 9.82 11.95
CA LEU A 357 31.53 8.77 11.55
C LEU A 357 30.82 7.43 11.27
N GLY A 358 29.89 7.02 12.14
CA GLY A 358 29.13 5.79 11.98
C GLY A 358 28.22 5.81 10.74
N ALA A 359 27.50 6.92 10.53
CA ALA A 359 26.66 7.10 9.36
C ALA A 359 27.49 7.19 8.06
N THR A 360 28.63 7.90 8.07
CA THR A 360 29.51 7.98 6.89
C THR A 360 30.08 6.62 6.53
N ALA A 361 30.56 5.84 7.51
CA ALA A 361 31.06 4.48 7.27
C ALA A 361 29.97 3.54 6.75
N ALA A 362 28.76 3.60 7.33
CA ALA A 362 27.62 2.83 6.85
C ALA A 362 27.25 3.21 5.40
N MET A 363 27.19 4.51 5.07
CA MET A 363 26.89 4.99 3.73
C MET A 363 27.98 4.63 2.71
N ALA A 364 29.25 4.61 3.12
CA ALA A 364 30.36 4.20 2.26
C ALA A 364 30.30 2.71 1.87
N ILE A 365 29.63 1.87 2.65
CA ILE A 365 29.41 0.44 2.34
C ILE A 365 28.07 0.25 1.62
N VAL A 366 27.00 0.82 2.16
CA VAL A 366 25.62 0.67 1.65
C VAL A 366 25.48 1.31 0.27
N GLY A 367 26.08 2.47 0.03
CA GLY A 367 25.99 3.20 -1.24
C GLY A 367 26.51 2.38 -2.43
N PRO A 368 27.81 2.01 -2.46
CA PRO A 368 28.36 1.16 -3.51
C PRO A 368 27.66 -0.20 -3.61
N GLY A 369 27.31 -0.82 -2.47
CA GLY A 369 26.56 -2.08 -2.44
C GLY A 369 25.20 -1.96 -3.11
N PHE A 370 24.47 -0.88 -2.83
CA PHE A 370 23.18 -0.59 -3.45
C PHE A 370 23.33 -0.32 -4.95
N VAL A 371 24.35 0.43 -5.38
CA VAL A 371 24.62 0.68 -6.81
C VAL A 371 24.91 -0.63 -7.54
N ALA A 372 25.74 -1.51 -6.96
CA ALA A 372 26.03 -2.83 -7.52
C ALA A 372 24.76 -3.70 -7.60
N PHE A 373 23.94 -3.69 -6.55
CA PHE A 373 22.67 -4.40 -6.49
C PHE A 373 21.65 -3.87 -7.52
N PHE A 374 21.53 -2.54 -7.65
CA PHE A 374 20.66 -1.87 -8.62
C PHE A 374 21.00 -2.21 -10.07
N ARG A 375 22.29 -2.32 -10.39
CA ARG A 375 22.75 -2.72 -11.74
C ARG A 375 22.34 -4.16 -12.09
N ARG A 376 22.23 -5.04 -11.10
CA ARG A 376 21.81 -6.45 -11.29
C ARG A 376 20.30 -6.62 -11.23
N HIS A 377 19.62 -5.87 -10.37
CA HIS A 377 18.20 -6.02 -10.08
C HIS A 377 17.41 -4.72 -10.26
N THR A 378 17.59 -4.06 -11.41
CA THR A 378 17.02 -2.72 -11.69
C THR A 378 15.52 -2.63 -11.42
N VAL A 379 14.72 -3.54 -11.99
CA VAL A 379 13.26 -3.52 -11.83
C VAL A 379 12.86 -3.70 -10.36
N TYR A 380 13.53 -4.61 -9.63
CA TYR A 380 13.31 -4.81 -8.21
C TYR A 380 13.60 -3.52 -7.43
N CYS A 381 14.77 -2.90 -7.61
CA CYS A 381 15.11 -1.69 -6.88
C CYS A 381 14.19 -0.51 -7.25
N LEU A 382 13.75 -0.41 -8.50
CA LEU A 382 12.79 0.61 -8.92
C LEU A 382 11.45 0.47 -8.19
N THR A 383 10.99 -0.75 -7.85
CA THR A 383 9.78 -0.91 -7.02
C THR A 383 9.91 -0.30 -5.63
N LEU A 384 11.14 -0.17 -5.12
CA LEU A 384 11.43 0.42 -3.80
C LEU A 384 11.57 1.95 -3.89
N ILE A 385 12.15 2.47 -4.98
CA ILE A 385 12.44 3.89 -5.15
C ILE A 385 11.26 4.67 -5.72
N ALA A 386 10.56 4.12 -6.72
CA ALA A 386 9.50 4.83 -7.44
C ALA A 386 8.37 5.34 -6.52
N PRO A 387 7.94 4.62 -5.47
CA PRO A 387 6.95 5.15 -4.54
C PRO A 387 7.41 6.42 -3.82
N LEU A 388 8.69 6.51 -3.44
CA LEU A 388 9.25 7.71 -2.81
C LEU A 388 9.20 8.90 -3.77
N LEU A 389 9.58 8.69 -5.03
CA LEU A 389 9.49 9.72 -6.07
C LEU A 389 8.04 10.17 -6.28
N ALA A 390 7.09 9.24 -6.30
CA ALA A 390 5.67 9.55 -6.40
C ALA A 390 5.17 10.40 -5.22
N THR A 391 5.57 10.06 -4.00
CA THR A 391 5.26 10.84 -2.80
C THR A 391 5.84 12.25 -2.87
N PHE A 392 7.14 12.40 -3.15
CA PHE A 392 7.77 13.72 -3.25
C PHE A 392 7.15 14.58 -4.36
N THR A 393 6.90 13.99 -5.53
CA THR A 393 6.27 14.70 -6.65
C THR A 393 4.87 15.18 -6.27
N PHE A 394 4.08 14.33 -5.59
CA PHE A 394 2.75 14.70 -5.14
C PHE A 394 2.79 15.85 -4.13
N LEU A 395 3.60 15.73 -3.08
CA LEU A 395 3.66 16.76 -2.06
C LEU A 395 4.13 18.12 -2.62
N ALA A 396 5.14 18.11 -3.50
CA ALA A 396 5.61 19.31 -4.19
C ALA A 396 4.55 19.91 -5.13
N ALA A 397 3.87 19.08 -5.94
CA ALA A 397 2.85 19.54 -6.88
C ALA A 397 1.63 20.17 -6.19
N PHE A 398 1.29 19.72 -4.98
CA PHE A 398 0.15 20.22 -4.21
C PHE A 398 0.52 21.24 -3.13
N ASN A 399 1.81 21.61 -3.03
CA ASN A 399 2.39 22.47 -2.01
C ASN A 399 1.98 22.07 -0.60
N LEU A 400 2.13 20.78 -0.29
CA LEU A 400 1.82 20.21 1.02
C LEU A 400 3.06 20.22 1.90
N ARG A 401 2.86 20.52 3.19
CA ARG A 401 3.91 20.52 4.22
C ARG A 401 3.98 19.15 4.91
N VAL A 402 5.17 18.81 5.43
CA VAL A 402 5.52 17.49 5.99
C VAL A 402 6.12 17.61 7.38
#